data_AF-A0AB38KGC1-F1
#
_entry.id   AF-A0AB38KGC1-F1
#
_cell.length_a   1.000
_cell.length_b   1.000
_cell.length_c   1.000
_cell.angle_alpha   90.00
_cell.angle_beta   90.00
_cell.angle_gamma   90.00
#
_symmetry.space_group_name_H-M   'P 1'
#
loop_
_entity.id
_entity.type
_entity.pdbx_description
1 polymer ?
#
loop_
_entity_poly.entity_id
_entity_poly.type
_entity_poly.pdbx_seq_one_letter_code
_entity_poly.pdbx_strand_id
1 'polypeptide(L)'
;FNTPLNSFITSDFGKARTFNEKVASYHSGTDFRAAVGTPIYAANSGVVKIAKDRYFAGKSVVIDHGFGIYSQYYHLSKIEVKVGQKV
;
A
#
# COMPACT_ATOMS: atom_id res chain seq x y z
N PHE A 1 -7.62 -10.38 -8.57
CA PHE A 1 -7.27 -9.20 -7.77
C PHE A 1 -8.34 -8.15 -8.00
N ASN A 2 -8.85 -7.56 -6.92
CA ASN A 2 -9.76 -6.42 -6.92
C ASN A 2 -8.98 -5.16 -6.58
N THR A 3 -9.50 -4.00 -6.98
CA THR A 3 -9.00 -2.72 -6.44
C THR A 3 -9.29 -2.65 -4.94
N PRO A 4 -8.34 -2.18 -4.11
CA PRO A 4 -8.46 -2.28 -2.65
C PRO A 4 -9.41 -1.25 -2.03
N LEU A 5 -9.82 -0.27 -2.83
CA LEU A 5 -10.90 0.67 -2.56
C LEU A 5 -11.55 1.07 -3.88
N ASN A 6 -12.82 1.49 -3.83
CA ASN A 6 -13.53 2.05 -4.98
C ASN A 6 -13.33 3.58 -5.00
N SER A 7 -12.29 4.03 -5.70
CA SER A 7 -11.90 5.44 -5.81
C SER A 7 -11.10 5.68 -7.10
N PHE A 8 -10.54 6.87 -7.27
CA PHE A 8 -9.71 7.25 -8.43
C PHE A 8 -8.24 7.46 -8.04
N ILE A 9 -7.36 7.31 -9.02
CA ILE A 9 -5.92 7.48 -8.86
C ILE A 9 -5.60 8.99 -8.81
N THR A 10 -4.79 9.39 -7.82
CA THR A 10 -4.26 10.75 -7.70
C THR A 10 -2.80 10.84 -8.15
N SER A 11 -2.06 9.74 -8.06
CA SER A 11 -0.67 9.65 -8.53
C SER A 11 -0.36 8.25 -9.05
N ASP A 12 -0.03 8.16 -10.34
CA ASP A 12 0.28 6.90 -11.00
C ASP A 12 1.65 6.35 -10.61
N PHE A 13 1.80 5.04 -10.81
CA PHE A 13 3.09 4.35 -10.77
C PHE A 13 4.08 4.93 -11.78
N GLY A 14 5.36 4.94 -11.41
CA GLY A 14 6.47 5.33 -12.28
C GLY A 14 6.63 6.85 -12.46
N LYS A 15 5.77 7.68 -11.86
CA LYS A 15 5.95 9.15 -11.88
C LYS A 15 7.29 9.51 -11.24
N ALA A 16 8.17 10.14 -12.02
CA ALA A 16 9.42 10.68 -11.54
C ALA A 16 9.15 11.73 -10.45
N ARG A 17 9.82 11.61 -9.31
CA ARG A 17 9.73 12.57 -8.21
C ARG A 17 11.04 13.32 -8.10
N THR A 18 10.97 14.62 -8.39
CA THR A 18 12.04 15.57 -8.16
C THR A 18 11.94 16.07 -6.72
N PHE A 19 12.95 15.80 -5.90
CA PHE A 19 13.07 16.40 -4.58
C PHE A 19 14.22 17.41 -4.67
N ASN A 20 13.95 18.69 -4.37
CA ASN A 20 14.93 19.77 -4.36
C ASN A 20 15.76 19.87 -5.67
N GLU A 21 15.06 19.98 -6.81
CA GLU A 21 15.65 20.19 -8.16
C GLU A 21 16.54 19.06 -8.72
N LYS A 22 16.63 17.91 -8.04
CA LYS A 22 17.27 16.69 -8.57
C LYS A 22 16.23 15.57 -8.71
N VAL A 23 16.23 14.88 -9.85
CA VAL A 23 15.45 13.64 -10.02
C VAL A 23 16.05 12.61 -9.06
N ALA A 24 15.34 12.34 -7.97
CA ALA A 24 15.88 11.59 -6.83
C ALA A 24 15.20 10.23 -6.66
N SER A 25 13.99 10.05 -7.18
CA SER A 25 13.21 8.82 -7.02
C SER A 25 12.07 8.73 -8.05
N TYR A 26 11.38 7.59 -8.08
CA TYR A 26 10.13 7.39 -8.80
C TYR A 26 9.05 6.86 -7.86
N HIS A 27 7.78 7.04 -8.22
CA HIS A 27 6.67 6.50 -7.46
C HIS A 27 6.57 4.98 -7.65
N SER A 28 6.94 4.21 -6.63
CA SER A 28 6.99 2.74 -6.68
C SER A 28 5.64 2.04 -6.47
N GLY A 29 4.54 2.80 -6.36
CA GLY A 29 3.18 2.30 -6.24
C GLY A 29 2.21 3.24 -6.94
N THR A 30 0.91 3.12 -6.64
CA THR A 30 -0.11 4.05 -7.12
C THR A 30 -0.89 4.59 -5.93
N ASP A 31 -1.20 5.88 -5.96
CA ASP A 31 -1.93 6.56 -4.89
C ASP A 31 -3.40 6.69 -5.31
N PHE A 32 -4.30 6.31 -4.40
CA PHE A 32 -5.74 6.50 -4.56
C PHE A 32 -6.23 7.62 -3.66
N ARG A 33 -7.27 8.35 -4.09
CA ARG A 33 -7.96 9.32 -3.22
C ARG A 33 -8.65 8.58 -2.08
N ALA A 34 -8.28 8.90 -0.84
CA ALA A 34 -8.96 8.40 0.37
C ALA A 34 -8.93 9.48 1.47
N ALA A 35 -10.04 9.67 2.16
CA ALA A 35 -10.05 10.44 3.41
C ALA A 35 -9.51 9.56 4.56
N VAL A 36 -8.98 10.18 5.62
CA VAL A 36 -8.51 9.44 6.80
C VAL A 36 -9.65 8.59 7.37
N GLY A 37 -9.39 7.29 7.59
CA GLY A 37 -10.38 6.33 8.09
C GLY A 37 -11.18 5.61 7.00
N THR A 38 -10.96 5.90 5.72
CA THR A 38 -11.55 5.11 4.61
C THR A 38 -11.16 3.63 4.76
N PRO A 39 -12.12 2.68 4.76
CA PRO A 39 -11.80 1.25 4.80
C PRO A 39 -10.99 0.80 3.59
N ILE A 40 -9.97 -0.03 3.82
CA ILE A 40 -9.13 -0.62 2.78
C ILE A 40 -9.27 -2.14 2.85
N TYR A 41 -9.59 -2.76 1.72
CA TYR A 41 -9.78 -4.20 1.62
C TYR A 41 -8.58 -4.87 0.94
N ALA A 42 -8.33 -6.13 1.29
CA ALA A 42 -7.31 -6.91 0.61
C ALA A 42 -7.68 -7.08 -0.87
N ALA A 43 -6.72 -6.77 -1.75
CA ALA A 43 -6.89 -6.90 -3.20
C ALA A 43 -7.08 -8.36 -3.63
N ASN A 44 -6.57 -9.32 -2.85
CA ASN A 44 -6.76 -10.75 -3.07
C ASN A 44 -6.46 -11.51 -1.77
N SER A 45 -6.83 -12.80 -1.71
CA SER A 45 -6.51 -13.65 -0.57
C SER A 45 -5.00 -13.88 -0.42
N GLY A 46 -4.53 -14.06 0.81
CA GLY A 46 -3.11 -14.29 1.08
C GLY A 46 -2.75 -14.35 2.57
N VAL A 47 -1.46 -14.24 2.87
CA VAL A 47 -0.93 -14.24 4.24
C VAL A 47 -0.23 -12.92 4.52
N VAL A 48 -0.64 -12.25 5.60
CA VAL A 48 -0.01 -10.99 6.04
C VAL A 48 1.44 -11.23 6.47
N LYS A 49 2.39 -10.54 5.85
CA LYS A 49 3.83 -10.61 6.17
C LYS A 49 4.35 -9.39 6.92
N ILE A 50 3.74 -8.23 6.70
CA ILE A 50 4.04 -6.99 7.43
C ILE A 50 2.71 -6.40 7.90
N ALA A 51 2.66 -5.96 9.16
CA ALA A 51 1.53 -5.25 9.76
C ALA A 51 2.05 -4.38 10.92
N LYS A 52 2.75 -3.29 10.59
CA LYS A 52 3.37 -2.39 11.59
C LYS A 52 3.59 -0.98 11.05
N ASP A 53 3.95 -0.06 11.93
CA ASP A 53 4.43 1.27 11.55
C ASP A 53 5.87 1.23 11.04
N ARG A 54 6.17 1.97 9.99
CA ARG A 54 7.49 2.03 9.34
C ARG A 54 7.84 3.47 9.00
N TYR A 55 9.13 3.81 9.07
CA TYR A 55 9.60 5.19 8.95
C TYR A 55 9.10 5.93 7.70
N PHE A 56 9.29 5.37 6.50
CA PHE A 56 8.87 6.03 5.26
C PHE A 56 7.41 5.76 4.85
N ALA A 57 6.93 4.53 5.07
CA ALA A 57 5.63 4.08 4.57
C ALA A 57 4.50 4.24 5.59
N GLY A 58 4.79 4.72 6.80
CA GLY A 58 3.87 4.75 7.92
C GLY A 58 3.33 3.36 8.25
N LYS A 59 2.09 3.32 8.77
CA LYS A 59 1.37 2.08 9.02
C LYS A 59 1.20 1.30 7.72
N SER A 60 1.81 0.14 7.68
CA SER A 60 2.00 -0.66 6.48
C SER A 60 1.44 -2.05 6.67
N VAL A 61 0.69 -2.52 5.69
CA VAL A 61 0.31 -3.91 5.51
C VAL A 61 0.92 -4.45 4.21
N VAL A 62 1.50 -5.65 4.27
CA VAL A 62 1.99 -6.37 3.08
C VAL A 62 1.45 -7.79 3.12
N ILE A 63 0.83 -8.23 2.03
CA ILE A 63 0.22 -9.55 1.90
C ILE A 63 0.98 -10.35 0.84
N ASP A 64 1.38 -11.56 1.20
CA ASP A 64 1.93 -12.58 0.30
C ASP A 64 0.80 -13.40 -0.32
N HIS A 65 0.72 -13.39 -1.64
CA HIS A 65 -0.27 -14.12 -2.41
C HIS A 65 0.28 -15.44 -2.98
N GLY A 66 1.52 -15.81 -2.63
CA GLY A 66 2.25 -16.90 -3.25
C GLY A 66 3.02 -16.48 -4.50
N PHE A 67 3.91 -17.37 -4.98
CA PHE A 67 4.67 -17.21 -6.22
C PHE A 67 5.48 -15.90 -6.34
N GLY A 68 5.88 -15.31 -5.21
CA GLY A 68 6.62 -14.05 -5.18
C GLY A 68 5.77 -12.79 -5.43
N ILE A 69 4.45 -12.90 -5.39
CA ILE A 69 3.51 -11.79 -5.61
C ILE A 69 3.09 -11.19 -4.27
N TYR A 70 3.30 -9.88 -4.12
CA TYR A 70 2.94 -9.14 -2.90
C TYR A 70 2.10 -7.91 -3.23
N SER A 71 1.01 -7.71 -2.47
CA SER A 71 0.29 -6.43 -2.44
C SER A 71 0.69 -5.63 -1.20
N GLN A 72 0.71 -4.32 -1.34
CA GLN A 72 1.25 -3.39 -0.34
C GLN A 72 0.25 -2.25 -0.10
N TYR A 73 -0.02 -1.94 1.16
CA TYR A 73 -0.98 -0.91 1.59
C TYR A 73 -0.30 -0.03 2.63
N TYR A 74 0.01 1.21 2.26
CA TYR A 74 0.82 2.14 3.05
C TYR A 74 0.02 3.35 3.50
N HIS A 75 0.60 4.10 4.44
CA HIS A 75 0.05 5.33 4.98
C HIS A 75 -1.35 5.17 5.62
N LEU A 76 -1.61 3.99 6.19
CA LEU A 76 -2.88 3.70 6.85
C LEU A 76 -3.02 4.51 8.15
N SER A 77 -4.26 4.85 8.54
CA SER A 77 -4.52 5.43 9.86
C SER A 77 -4.60 4.36 10.96
N LYS A 78 -5.02 3.14 10.61
CA LYS A 78 -5.18 2.00 11.52
C LYS A 78 -4.78 0.70 10.82
N ILE A 79 -4.28 -0.27 11.58
CA ILE A 79 -4.01 -1.64 11.12
C ILE A 79 -4.96 -2.57 11.86
N GLU A 80 -5.72 -3.39 11.14
CA GLU A 80 -6.72 -4.32 11.70
C GLU A 80 -6.34 -5.80 11.53
N VAL A 81 -5.12 -6.06 11.05
CA VAL A 81 -4.58 -7.41 10.82
C VAL A 81 -3.24 -7.59 11.53
N LYS A 82 -2.83 -8.84 11.72
CA LYS A 82 -1.53 -9.19 12.31
C LYS A 82 -0.71 -10.07 11.37
N VAL A 83 0.61 -10.05 11.52
CA VAL A 83 1.52 -10.93 10.77
C VAL A 83 1.12 -12.40 10.97
N GLY A 84 1.10 -13.18 9.88
CA GLY A 84 0.68 -14.57 9.85
C GLY A 84 -0.83 -14.79 9.65
N GLN A 85 -1.65 -13.73 9.74
CA GLN A 85 -3.09 -13.82 9.49
C GLN A 85 -3.37 -14.12 8.01
N LYS A 86 -4.29 -15.07 7.76
CA LYS A 86 -4.88 -15.29 6.44
C LYS A 86 -6.02 -14.31 6.21
N VAL A 87 -6.05 -13.71 5.04
CA VAL A 87 -7.05 -12.73 4.58
C VAL A 87 -7.53 -13.07 3.19
#